data_AF-A0A845Y3M0-F1
#
_entry.id   AF-A0A845Y3M0-F1
#
_cell.length_a   1.000
_cell.length_b   1.000
_cell.length_c   1.000
_cell.angle_alpha   90.00
_cell.angle_beta   90.00
_cell.angle_gamma   90.00
#
_symmetry.space_group_name_H-M   'P 1'
#
loop_
_entity.id
_entity.type
_entity.pdbx_description
1 polymer ?
#
loop_
_entity_poly.entity_id
_entity_poly.type
_entity_poly.pdbx_seq_one_letter_code
_entity_poly.pdbx_strand_id
1 'polypeptide(L)' 'MDFGQKRQSPNKLARMFYRMWTTAGEYTDPGMNYYEKKYQERLVNHLQKTAHSLGFDLVAQSPVAECVS' A
#
# COMPACT_ATOMS: atom_id res chain seq x y z
N MET A 1 -22.50 28.12 -0.33
CA MET A 1 -21.79 27.24 -1.27
C MET A 1 -21.86 25.82 -0.72
N ASP A 2 -22.60 24.95 -1.39
CA ASP A 2 -22.87 23.58 -0.97
C ASP A 2 -21.75 22.65 -1.46
N PHE A 3 -20.90 22.18 -0.55
CA PHE A 3 -19.89 21.18 -0.89
C PHE A 3 -20.58 19.83 -0.99
N GLY A 4 -20.94 19.46 -2.22
CA GLY A 4 -21.54 18.17 -2.56
C GLY A 4 -20.78 17.01 -1.91
N GLN A 5 -21.35 16.51 -0.82
CA GLN A 5 -20.96 15.30 -0.13
C GLN A 5 -21.13 14.12 -1.09
N LYS A 6 -20.09 13.80 -1.86
CA LYS A 6 -20.03 12.59 -2.67
C LYS A 6 -19.92 11.41 -1.72
N ARG A 7 -21.06 10.90 -1.24
CA ARG A 7 -21.16 9.70 -0.40
C ARG A 7 -20.44 8.55 -1.12
N GLN A 8 -19.30 8.12 -0.59
CA GLN A 8 -18.72 6.86 -1.03
C GLN A 8 -19.62 5.74 -0.51
N SER A 9 -20.36 5.10 -1.40
CA SER A 9 -21.24 3.99 -1.04
C SER A 9 -20.40 2.82 -0.45
N PRO A 10 -20.80 2.20 0.66
CA PRO A 10 -20.08 1.11 1.34
C PRO A 10 -20.21 -0.23 0.59
N ASN A 11 -20.05 -0.20 -0.73
CA ASN A 11 -20.36 -1.30 -1.65
C ASN A 11 -19.09 -1.87 -2.30
N LYS A 12 -17.91 -1.42 -1.84
CA LYS A 12 -16.62 -1.74 -2.46
C LYS A 12 -16.38 -3.25 -2.49
N LEU A 13 -16.78 -3.94 -1.41
CA LEU A 13 -16.67 -5.39 -1.30
C LEU A 13 -17.65 -6.10 -2.26
N ALA A 14 -18.92 -5.68 -2.30
CA ALA A 14 -19.92 -6.22 -3.23
C ALA A 14 -19.49 -6.05 -4.70
N ARG A 15 -18.91 -4.90 -5.06
CA ARG A 15 -18.39 -4.64 -6.41
C ARG A 15 -17.18 -5.52 -6.75
N MET A 16 -16.35 -5.84 -5.76
CA MET A 16 -15.20 -6.73 -5.94
C MET A 16 -15.67 -8.16 -6.18
N PHE A 17 -16.60 -8.66 -5.36
CA PHE A 17 -17.21 -9.98 -5.56
C PHE A 17 -17.94 -10.09 -6.90
N TYR A 18 -18.76 -9.09 -7.27
CA TYR A 18 -19.44 -9.08 -8.56
C TYR A 18 -18.44 -9.16 -9.72
N ARG A 19 -17.37 -8.37 -9.69
CA ARG A 19 -16.32 -8.41 -10.72
C ARG A 19 -15.58 -9.74 -10.78
N MET A 20 -15.26 -10.33 -9.63
CA MET A 20 -14.61 -11.64 -9.56
C MET A 20 -15.52 -12.71 -10.18
N TRP A 21 -16.80 -12.71 -9.84
CA TRP A 21 -17.78 -13.66 -10.37
C TRP A 21 -18.00 -13.45 -11.88
N THR A 22 -18.19 -12.23 -12.36
CA THR A 22 -18.46 -11.98 -13.78
C THR A 22 -17.24 -12.15 -14.68
N THR A 23 -16.03 -11.99 -14.16
CA THR A 23 -14.81 -11.99 -14.97
C THR A 23 -14.14 -13.36 -15.01
N ALA A 24 -14.47 -14.28 -14.08
CA ALA A 24 -14.02 -15.69 -14.03
C ALA A 24 -12.58 -15.95 -14.53
N GLY A 25 -11.68 -14.98 -14.31
CA GLY A 25 -10.30 -15.07 -14.71
C GLY A 25 -9.57 -15.87 -13.66
N GLU A 26 -8.64 -16.72 -14.08
CA GLU A 26 -7.78 -17.46 -13.16
C GLU A 26 -6.98 -16.46 -12.32
N TYR A 27 -7.40 -16.30 -11.07
CA TYR A 27 -6.65 -15.51 -10.11
C TYR A 27 -5.39 -16.29 -9.75
N THR A 28 -4.26 -15.86 -10.32
CA THR A 28 -2.95 -16.36 -9.93
C THR A 28 -2.48 -15.55 -8.73
N ASP A 29 -2.44 -16.18 -7.55
CA ASP A 29 -1.89 -15.55 -6.35
C ASP A 29 -0.39 -15.29 -6.56
N PRO A 30 0.07 -14.02 -6.51
CA PRO A 30 1.49 -13.68 -6.67
C PRO A 30 2.39 -14.25 -5.55
N GLY A 31 1.78 -14.82 -4.51
CA GLY A 31 2.46 -15.39 -3.35
C GLY A 31 2.81 -14.35 -2.30
N MET A 32 3.25 -14.84 -1.14
CA MET A 32 3.51 -14.04 0.06
C MET A 32 4.56 -12.94 -0.16
N ASN A 33 5.67 -13.28 -0.81
CA ASN A 33 6.80 -12.37 -1.02
C ASN A 33 6.41 -11.09 -1.78
N TYR A 34 5.46 -11.20 -2.70
CA TYR A 34 4.96 -10.05 -3.46
C TYR A 34 4.27 -9.03 -2.55
N TYR A 35 3.40 -9.51 -1.66
CA TYR A 35 2.67 -8.64 -0.73
C TYR A 35 3.58 -8.05 0.33
N GLU A 36 4.57 -8.81 0.79
CA GLU A 36 5.57 -8.33 1.74
C GLU A 36 6.39 -7.17 1.16
N LYS A 37 6.91 -7.33 -0.05
CA LYS A 37 7.64 -6.25 -0.75
C LYS A 37 6.76 -5.01 -0.92
N LYS A 38 5.50 -5.19 -1.34
CA LYS A 38 4.55 -4.07 -1.50
C LYS A 38 4.24 -3.39 -0.17
N TYR A 39 4.17 -4.14 0.92
CA TYR A 39 3.97 -3.59 2.25
C TYR A 39 5.18 -2.75 2.68
N GLN A 40 6.40 -3.27 2.51
CA GLN A 40 7.63 -2.53 2.79
C GLN A 40 7.71 -1.24 1.97
N GLU A 41 7.44 -1.29 0.66
CA GLU A 41 7.38 -0.11 -0.22
C GLU A 41 6.38 0.94 0.31
N ARG A 42 5.19 0.51 0.74
CA ARG A 42 4.16 1.42 1.29
C ARG A 42 4.60 2.07 2.59
N LEU A 43 5.25 1.30 3.47
CA LEU A 43 5.77 1.82 4.74
C LEU A 43 6.83 2.89 4.50
N VAL A 44 7.82 2.62 3.64
CA VAL A 44 8.89 3.58 3.32
C VAL A 44 8.31 4.86 2.72
N ASN A 45 7.37 4.74 1.77
CA ASN A 45 6.69 5.89 1.18
C ASN A 45 5.88 6.69 2.21
N HIS A 46 5.23 6.02 3.16
CA HIS A 46 4.53 6.69 4.24
C HIS A 46 5.50 7.46 5.13
N LEU A 47 6.60 6.83 5.54
CA LEU A 47 7.64 7.45 6.35
C LEU A 47 8.25 8.67 5.66
N GLN A 48 8.55 8.57 4.37
CA GLN A 48 9.10 9.68 3.59
C GLN A 48 8.12 10.87 3.55
N LYS A 49 6.81 10.61 3.33
CA LYS A 49 5.79 11.66 3.35
C LYS A 49 5.68 12.33 4.71
N THR A 50 5.72 11.54 5.78
CA THR A 50 5.66 12.04 7.15
C THR A 50 6.90 12.88 7.46
N ALA A 51 8.11 12.41 7.10
CA ALA A 51 9.34 13.17 7.27
C ALA A 51 9.27 14.52 6.54
N HIS A 52 8.85 14.52 5.27
CA HIS A 52 8.73 15.75 4.48
C HIS A 52 7.70 16.72 5.08
N SER A 53 6.60 16.22 5.65
CA SER A 53 5.63 17.07 6.34
C SER A 53 6.19 17.76 7.58
N LEU A 54 7.24 17.20 8.17
CA LEU A 54 7.95 17.73 9.32
C LEU A 54 9.21 18.54 8.94
N GLY A 55 9.51 18.68 7.65
CA GLY A 55 10.71 19.36 7.15
C GLY A 55 12.00 18.52 7.23
N PHE A 56 11.87 17.20 7.30
CA PHE A 56 12.98 16.25 7.28
C PHE A 56 12.98 15.41 6.00
N ASP A 57 14.16 14.94 5.60
CA ASP A 57 14.31 13.96 4.52
C ASP A 57 14.69 12.59 5.09
N LEU A 58 14.06 11.54 4.56
CA LEU A 58 14.34 10.16 4.94
C LEU A 58 15.62 9.68 4.22
N VAL A 59 16.67 9.37 4.98
CA VAL A 59 17.94 8.85 4.46
C VAL A 59 18.06 7.36 4.78
N ALA A 60 18.38 6.55 3.76
CA ALA A 60 18.64 5.13 3.97
C ALA A 60 19.91 4.93 4.79
N GLN A 61 19.84 4.07 5.81
CA GLN A 61 21.03 3.67 6.55
C GLN A 61 21.94 2.85 5.63
N SER A 62 23.25 3.13 5.68
CA SER A 62 24.25 2.25 5.05
C SER A 62 24.04 0.84 5.61
N PRO A 63 24.04 -0.23 4.79
CA PRO A 63 23.95 -1.58 5.30
C PRO A 63 25.16 -1.82 6.20
N VAL A 64 24.95 -1.73 7.51
CA VAL A 64 25.94 -2.14 8.49
C VAL A 64 25.96 -3.66 8.37
N ALA A 65 26.94 -4.19 7.64
CA ALA A 65 27.26 -5.60 7.74
C ALA A 65 27.47 -5.88 9.23
N GLU A 66 26.59 -6.66 9.82
CA GLU A 66 26.67 -7.06 11.21
C GLU A 66 28.00 -7.81 11.38
N CYS A 67 28.99 -7.11 11.92
CA CYS A 67 30.17 -7.73 12.51
C CYS A 67 29.70 -8.43 13.79
N VAL A 68 29.07 -9.60 13.65
CA VAL A 68 28.85 -10.49 14.78
C VAL A 68 30.21 -11.15 15.06
N SER A 69 30.83 -10.74 16.17
CA SER A 69 32.08 -11.27 16.72
C SER A 69 32.07 -12.78 16.95
#